data_AF-A0A7S1DEW5-F1
#
_entry.id   AF-A0A7S1DEW5-F1
#
_cell.length_a   1.000
_cell.length_b   1.000
_cell.length_c   1.000
_cell.angle_alpha   90.00
_cell.angle_beta   90.00
_cell.angle_gamma   90.00
#
_symmetry.space_group_name_H-M   'P 1'
#
loop_
_entity.id
_entity.type
_entity.pdbx_description
1 polymer ?
#
loop_
_entity_poly.entity_id
_entity_poly.type
_entity_poly.pdbx_seq_one_letter_code
_entity_poly.pdbx_strand_id
1 'polypeptide(L)'
;ADHGDGGADALAWAETLLAAEGITDADGEVWLQTYPRVLGYVFKPVSFWFCERRDGSLAAVVVEVNNTFGERHCYLLRGPELAWGREQRAAKVFHVSPFCRVEGSYRFRFMRADGRVVARVDHDDAAGALLQTSLSGRLQPLTRRSARTAFFAMPALTMMLIIRIHWQALRLAIKRV
;
A
#
# COMPACT_ATOMS: atom_id res chain seq x y z
N ALA A 1 -1.11 15.97 8.01
CA ALA A 1 -1.61 15.40 6.75
C ALA A 1 -1.51 13.87 6.75
N ASP A 2 -2.08 13.19 5.77
CA ASP A 2 -2.32 11.72 5.80
C ASP A 2 -1.17 10.86 5.29
N HIS A 3 -0.13 11.46 4.74
CA HIS A 3 0.95 10.78 4.01
C HIS A 3 2.30 11.43 4.23
N GLY A 4 3.36 10.71 3.85
CA GLY A 4 4.72 11.20 3.86
C GLY A 4 5.28 11.47 5.26
N ASP A 5 5.74 12.68 5.51
CA ASP A 5 6.10 13.17 6.85
C ASP A 5 4.93 13.88 7.56
N GLY A 6 3.75 13.90 6.95
CA GLY A 6 2.58 14.59 7.47
C GLY A 6 2.52 16.09 7.13
N GLY A 7 3.45 16.59 6.31
CA GLY A 7 3.48 17.95 5.77
C GLY A 7 2.32 18.28 4.82
N ALA A 8 2.28 19.53 4.36
CA ALA A 8 1.19 20.03 3.51
C ALA A 8 1.22 19.46 2.08
N ASP A 9 2.41 19.03 1.61
CA ASP A 9 2.62 18.53 0.25
C ASP A 9 3.23 17.14 0.27
N ALA A 10 2.37 16.13 0.10
CA ALA A 10 2.80 14.74 0.08
C ALA A 10 3.52 14.36 -1.23
N LEU A 11 3.27 15.08 -2.33
CA LEU A 11 3.97 14.82 -3.59
C LEU A 11 5.42 15.31 -3.49
N ALA A 12 5.62 16.53 -3.00
CA ALA A 12 6.97 17.08 -2.77
C ALA A 12 7.79 16.20 -1.81
N TRP A 13 7.15 15.63 -0.78
CA TRP A 13 7.78 14.64 0.09
C TRP A 13 8.25 13.40 -0.71
N ALA A 14 7.38 12.84 -1.55
CA ALA A 14 7.71 11.65 -2.34
C ALA A 14 8.85 11.95 -3.31
N GLU A 15 8.82 13.08 -4.01
CA GLU A 15 9.89 13.52 -4.92
C GLU A 15 11.22 13.72 -4.19
N THR A 16 11.19 14.31 -2.99
CA THR A 16 12.38 14.49 -2.15
C THR A 16 12.97 13.15 -1.73
N LEU A 17 12.12 12.18 -1.35
CA LEU A 17 12.54 10.83 -1.01
C LEU A 17 13.22 10.14 -2.20
N LEU A 18 12.64 10.24 -3.41
CA LEU A 18 13.22 9.66 -4.62
C LEU A 18 14.60 10.28 -4.93
N ALA A 19 14.71 11.60 -4.85
CA ALA A 19 15.97 12.31 -5.09
C ALA A 19 17.06 11.91 -4.08
N ALA A 20 16.70 11.80 -2.79
CA ALA A 20 17.62 11.38 -1.74
C ALA A 20 18.15 9.95 -1.95
N GLU A 21 17.34 9.08 -2.54
CA GLU A 21 17.68 7.69 -2.86
C GLU A 21 18.35 7.52 -4.23
N GLY A 22 18.65 8.64 -4.91
CA GLY A 22 19.32 8.68 -6.21
C GLY A 22 18.45 8.26 -7.39
N ILE A 23 17.12 8.27 -7.24
CA ILE A 23 16.17 7.97 -8.30
C ILE A 23 15.87 9.26 -9.05
N THR A 24 16.53 9.45 -10.18
CA THR A 24 16.41 10.67 -11.01
C THR A 24 15.68 10.42 -12.34
N ASP A 25 15.27 9.18 -12.59
CA ASP A 25 14.59 8.76 -13.83
C ASP A 25 13.07 8.63 -13.67
N ALA A 26 12.51 8.97 -12.49
CA ALA A 26 11.08 9.06 -12.25
C ALA A 26 10.50 10.38 -12.82
N ASP A 27 10.55 10.54 -14.14
CA ASP A 27 10.20 11.76 -14.86
C ASP A 27 8.81 11.74 -15.52
N GLY A 28 7.99 10.74 -15.18
CA GLY A 28 6.60 10.56 -15.64
C GLY A 28 5.56 10.88 -14.55
N GLU A 29 4.44 10.16 -14.59
CA GLU A 29 3.37 10.33 -13.60
C GLU A 29 3.74 9.74 -12.24
N VAL A 30 3.42 10.48 -11.18
CA VAL A 30 3.40 9.95 -9.81
C VAL A 30 1.94 9.85 -9.36
N TRP A 31 1.50 8.66 -8.98
CA TRP A 31 0.15 8.47 -8.49
C TRP A 31 0.09 7.58 -7.26
N LEU A 32 -0.91 7.86 -6.43
CA LEU A 32 -1.06 7.31 -5.10
C LEU A 32 -2.31 6.43 -5.04
N GLN A 33 -2.11 5.15 -4.72
CA GLN A 33 -3.18 4.23 -4.36
C GLN A 33 -3.29 4.16 -2.83
N THR A 34 -4.40 4.68 -2.31
CA THR A 34 -4.66 4.76 -0.86
C THR A 34 -6.15 4.62 -0.53
N TYR A 35 -6.45 4.29 0.72
CA TYR A 35 -7.77 4.54 1.30
C TYR A 35 -7.92 6.03 1.66
N PRO A 36 -9.06 6.66 1.31
CA PRO A 36 -9.36 8.02 1.70
C PRO A 36 -9.80 8.09 3.17
N ARG A 37 -9.53 9.21 3.82
CA ARG A 37 -10.15 9.56 5.10
C ARG A 37 -11.60 9.98 4.85
N VAL A 38 -12.55 9.39 5.57
CA VAL A 38 -13.98 9.68 5.42
C VAL A 38 -14.57 9.95 6.80
N LEU A 39 -15.21 11.12 6.95
CA LEU A 39 -15.83 11.58 8.21
C LEU A 39 -14.88 11.51 9.42
N GLY A 40 -13.61 11.88 9.21
CA GLY A 40 -12.57 11.88 10.26
C GLY A 40 -11.92 10.50 10.50
N TYR A 41 -12.55 9.41 10.06
CA TYR A 41 -12.00 8.06 10.21
C TYR A 41 -11.07 7.71 9.04
N VAL A 42 -9.89 7.16 9.37
CA VAL A 42 -8.92 6.68 8.39
C VAL A 42 -8.41 5.31 8.82
N PHE A 43 -8.53 4.33 7.93
CA PHE A 43 -7.87 3.04 8.10
C PHE A 43 -6.98 2.81 6.88
N LYS A 44 -5.68 2.97 7.09
CA LYS A 44 -4.70 3.08 6.01
C LYS A 44 -3.52 2.14 6.28
N PRO A 45 -3.75 0.82 6.20
CA PRO A 45 -2.72 -0.16 6.57
C PRO A 45 -1.51 -0.06 5.64
N VAL A 46 -1.77 0.23 4.36
CA VAL A 46 -0.73 0.44 3.35
C VAL A 46 -1.22 1.43 2.28
N SER A 47 -0.30 2.22 1.74
CA SER A 47 -0.47 3.07 0.56
C SER A 47 0.68 2.82 -0.41
N PHE A 48 0.38 2.88 -1.70
CA PHE A 48 1.36 2.63 -2.75
C PHE A 48 1.53 3.89 -3.58
N TRP A 49 2.74 4.41 -3.62
CA TRP A 49 3.15 5.47 -4.53
C TRP A 49 3.82 4.82 -5.74
N PHE A 50 3.22 4.96 -6.90
CA PHE A 50 3.79 4.50 -8.17
C PHE A 50 4.47 5.70 -8.83
N CYS A 51 5.78 5.60 -9.02
CA CYS A 51 6.59 6.63 -9.63
C CYS A 51 7.00 6.11 -11.01
N GLU A 52 6.42 6.68 -12.06
CA GLU A 52 6.61 6.21 -13.43
C GLU A 52 7.68 7.04 -14.16
N ARG A 53 8.33 6.43 -15.16
CA ARG A 53 9.09 7.13 -16.18
C ARG A 53 8.13 7.69 -17.23
N ARG A 54 8.60 8.57 -18.13
CA ARG A 54 7.81 9.09 -19.27
C ARG A 54 7.16 8.03 -20.14
N ASP A 55 7.74 6.83 -20.24
CA ASP A 55 7.22 5.72 -21.02
C ASP A 55 6.13 4.90 -20.29
N GLY A 56 5.79 5.26 -19.05
CA GLY A 56 4.82 4.54 -18.20
C GLY A 56 5.39 3.32 -17.48
N SER A 57 6.69 3.04 -17.62
CA SER A 57 7.38 2.02 -16.83
C SER A 57 7.63 2.50 -15.40
N LEU A 58 7.80 1.56 -14.46
CA LEU A 58 8.03 1.89 -13.06
C LEU A 58 9.48 2.29 -12.81
N ALA A 59 9.72 3.54 -12.40
CA ALA A 59 11.01 3.99 -11.87
C ALA A 59 11.19 3.52 -10.43
N ALA A 60 10.15 3.65 -9.63
CA ALA A 60 10.13 3.23 -8.23
C ALA A 60 8.70 2.97 -7.74
N VAL A 61 8.59 2.20 -6.67
CA VAL A 61 7.36 2.08 -5.89
C VAL A 61 7.67 2.31 -4.41
N VAL A 62 7.00 3.28 -3.79
CA VAL A 62 7.08 3.49 -2.34
C VAL A 62 5.88 2.80 -1.68
N VAL A 63 6.15 1.81 -0.85
CA VAL A 63 5.14 1.11 -0.05
C VAL A 63 5.13 1.73 1.34
N GLU A 64 4.19 2.65 1.55
CA GLU A 64 4.00 3.35 2.82
C GLU A 64 3.08 2.52 3.72
N VAL A 65 3.62 1.97 4.80
CA VAL A 65 2.91 1.13 5.76
C VAL A 65 2.72 1.90 7.06
N ASN A 66 1.50 1.87 7.61
CA ASN A 66 1.19 2.49 8.90
C ASN A 66 0.74 1.40 9.87
N ASN A 67 1.23 1.44 11.12
CA ASN A 67 0.76 0.54 12.16
C ASN A 67 -0.33 1.20 13.05
N THR A 68 -0.94 0.39 13.91
CA THR A 68 -2.00 0.84 14.84
C THR A 68 -1.48 1.72 15.98
N PHE A 69 -0.16 1.85 16.12
CA PHE A 69 0.50 2.72 17.11
C PHE A 69 0.84 4.10 16.54
N GLY A 70 0.48 4.38 15.28
CA GLY A 70 0.72 5.66 14.63
C GLY A 70 2.12 5.79 14.03
N GLU A 71 2.92 4.73 14.05
CA GLU A 71 4.23 4.70 13.39
C GLU A 71 4.06 4.41 11.89
N ARG A 72 5.03 4.90 11.10
CA ARG A 72 5.05 4.77 9.65
C ARG A 72 6.40 4.24 9.20
N HIS A 73 6.36 3.39 8.17
CA HIS A 73 7.56 2.90 7.51
C HIS A 73 7.35 2.82 6.01
N CYS A 74 8.39 3.13 5.24
CA CYS A 74 8.35 3.09 3.79
C CYS A 74 9.32 2.02 3.27
N TYR A 75 8.81 1.06 2.51
CA TYR A 75 9.66 0.20 1.68
C TYR A 75 9.80 0.83 0.31
N LEU A 76 11.03 1.18 -0.08
CA LEU A 76 11.33 1.66 -1.41
C LEU A 76 11.75 0.49 -2.31
N LEU A 77 10.96 0.25 -3.35
CA LEU A 77 11.24 -0.76 -4.37
C LEU A 77 11.80 -0.06 -5.61
N ARG A 78 13.02 -0.45 -6.02
CA ARG A 78 13.76 0.15 -7.15
C ARG A 78 14.70 -0.87 -7.78
N GLY A 79 15.21 -0.55 -8.96
CA GLY A 79 16.23 -1.32 -9.66
C GLY A 79 15.77 -1.87 -11.01
N PRO A 80 16.68 -2.54 -11.76
CA PRO A 80 16.43 -2.94 -13.15
C PRO A 80 15.34 -4.01 -13.30
N GLU A 81 15.08 -4.78 -12.23
CA GLU A 81 14.05 -5.82 -12.21
C GLU A 81 12.65 -5.28 -11.87
N LEU A 82 12.52 -4.00 -11.53
CA LEU A 82 11.23 -3.39 -11.22
C LEU A 82 10.41 -3.20 -12.50
N ALA A 83 9.32 -3.93 -12.60
CA ALA A 83 8.33 -3.76 -13.66
C ALA A 83 6.95 -4.24 -13.21
N TRP A 84 5.92 -3.80 -13.92
CA TRP A 84 4.58 -4.36 -13.79
C TRP A 84 4.61 -5.88 -14.01
N GLY A 85 3.95 -6.62 -13.13
CA GLY A 85 3.88 -8.08 -13.11
C GLY A 85 5.11 -8.78 -12.51
N ARG A 86 6.22 -8.07 -12.28
CA ARG A 86 7.42 -8.64 -11.67
C ARG A 86 7.34 -8.61 -10.15
N GLU A 87 7.92 -9.64 -9.54
CA GLU A 87 8.03 -9.74 -8.09
C GLU A 87 9.23 -8.95 -7.59
N GLN A 88 9.03 -8.19 -6.50
CA GLN A 88 10.06 -7.49 -5.77
C GLN A 88 10.12 -8.02 -4.35
N ARG A 89 11.31 -8.00 -3.73
CA ARG A 89 11.49 -8.48 -2.36
C ARG A 89 12.10 -7.40 -1.47
N ALA A 90 11.63 -7.32 -0.24
CA ALA A 90 12.24 -6.51 0.80
C ALA A 90 12.25 -7.28 2.14
N ALA A 91 13.29 -7.08 2.95
CA ALA A 91 13.32 -7.65 4.29
C ALA A 91 12.23 -7.03 5.16
N LYS A 92 11.51 -7.83 5.95
CA LYS A 92 10.50 -7.30 6.88
C LYS A 92 11.18 -6.71 8.10
N VAL A 93 11.29 -5.40 8.13
CA VAL A 93 11.89 -4.64 9.23
C VAL A 93 10.88 -3.86 10.09
N PHE A 94 9.58 -3.94 9.78
CA PHE A 94 8.55 -3.15 10.45
C PHE A 94 7.49 -4.02 11.16
N HIS A 95 7.06 -3.57 12.34
CA HIS A 95 6.03 -4.25 13.13
C HIS A 95 4.63 -3.73 12.75
N VAL A 96 3.88 -4.57 12.04
CA VAL A 96 2.54 -4.23 11.51
C VAL A 96 1.40 -5.00 12.18
N SER A 97 1.72 -6.04 12.95
CA SER A 97 0.74 -6.91 13.59
C SER A 97 1.35 -7.65 14.78
N PRO A 98 0.65 -7.75 15.92
CA PRO A 98 1.10 -8.53 17.08
C PRO A 98 1.21 -10.04 16.79
N PHE A 99 0.55 -10.54 15.74
CA PHE A 99 0.58 -11.95 15.34
C PHE A 99 1.74 -12.30 14.39
N CYS A 100 2.48 -11.31 13.87
CA CYS A 100 3.59 -11.54 12.94
C CYS A 100 4.88 -10.92 13.46
N ARG A 101 5.87 -11.76 13.78
CA ARG A 101 7.21 -11.32 14.19
C ARG A 101 7.86 -10.44 13.13
N VAL A 102 8.78 -9.56 13.53
CA VAL A 102 9.57 -8.71 12.61
C VAL A 102 10.74 -9.52 12.05
N GLU A 103 10.40 -10.59 11.34
CA GLU A 103 11.34 -11.56 10.77
C GLU A 103 10.82 -11.92 9.37
N GLY A 104 11.68 -12.46 8.50
CA GLY A 104 11.30 -12.89 7.17
C GLY A 104 11.32 -11.78 6.10
N SER A 105 10.56 -11.98 5.02
CA SER A 105 10.58 -11.07 3.86
C SER A 105 9.18 -10.78 3.34
N TYR A 106 9.04 -9.64 2.66
CA TYR A 106 7.88 -9.32 1.87
C TYR A 106 8.16 -9.57 0.39
N ARG A 107 7.20 -10.20 -0.29
CA ARG A 107 7.14 -10.26 -1.75
C ARG A 107 6.04 -9.33 -2.24
N PHE A 108 6.43 -8.34 -3.03
CA PHE A 108 5.52 -7.39 -3.65
C PHE A 108 5.33 -7.74 -5.12
N ARG A 109 4.10 -7.66 -5.62
CA ARG A 109 3.82 -7.75 -7.05
C ARG A 109 2.71 -6.81 -7.43
N PHE A 110 2.99 -5.90 -8.35
CA PHE A 110 2.04 -4.90 -8.84
C PHE A 110 1.66 -5.19 -10.27
N MET A 111 0.38 -5.13 -10.59
CA MET A 111 -0.13 -5.38 -11.95
C MET A 111 -1.04 -4.24 -12.36
N ARG A 112 -0.87 -3.75 -13.58
CA ARG A 112 -1.72 -2.75 -14.21
C ARG A 112 -2.04 -3.23 -15.62
N ALA A 113 -3.31 -3.51 -15.88
CA ALA A 113 -3.81 -3.93 -17.19
C ALA A 113 -5.30 -3.63 -17.31
N ASP A 114 -5.77 -3.22 -18.49
CA ASP A 114 -7.19 -3.02 -18.82
C ASP A 114 -7.98 -2.17 -17.79
N GLY A 115 -7.35 -1.09 -17.30
CA GLY A 115 -7.93 -0.21 -16.29
C GLY A 115 -8.13 -0.89 -14.93
N ARG A 116 -7.44 -2.00 -14.66
CA ARG A 116 -7.38 -2.66 -13.36
C ARG A 116 -6.01 -2.51 -12.75
N VAL A 117 -5.98 -2.40 -11.44
CA VAL A 117 -4.75 -2.38 -10.64
C VAL A 117 -4.85 -3.44 -9.58
N VAL A 118 -3.75 -4.16 -9.37
CA VAL A 118 -3.60 -5.15 -8.31
C VAL A 118 -2.27 -4.91 -7.62
N ALA A 119 -2.30 -4.82 -6.29
CA ALA A 119 -1.13 -4.87 -5.44
C ALA A 119 -1.20 -6.16 -4.61
N ARG A 120 -0.20 -7.03 -4.74
CA ARG A 120 -0.02 -8.21 -3.89
C ARG A 120 1.13 -7.95 -2.93
N VAL A 121 0.90 -8.27 -1.66
CA VAL A 121 1.89 -8.20 -0.60
C VAL A 121 1.83 -9.50 0.17
N ASP A 122 2.78 -10.38 -0.10
CA ASP A 122 2.93 -11.63 0.61
C ASP A 122 4.03 -11.49 1.66
N HIS A 123 3.83 -12.08 2.82
CA HIS A 123 4.80 -12.15 3.88
C HIS A 123 5.24 -13.59 4.06
N ASP A 124 6.55 -13.84 3.90
CA ASP A 124 7.16 -15.13 4.11
C ASP A 124 7.94 -15.18 5.42
N ASP A 125 7.90 -16.33 6.10
CA ASP A 125 8.79 -16.71 7.19
C ASP A 125 9.73 -17.86 6.76
N ALA A 126 10.45 -18.46 7.72
CA ALA A 126 11.38 -19.56 7.44
C ALA A 126 10.70 -20.85 6.91
N ALA A 127 9.39 -21.02 7.14
CA ALA A 127 8.62 -22.17 6.70
C ALA A 127 7.87 -21.92 5.38
N GLY A 128 7.81 -20.68 4.89
CA GLY A 128 7.21 -20.31 3.61
C GLY A 128 6.25 -19.13 3.73
N ALA A 129 5.22 -19.08 2.88
CA ALA A 129 4.26 -17.99 2.87
C ALA A 129 3.36 -18.02 4.12
N LEU A 130 3.58 -17.06 5.04
CA LEU A 130 2.83 -16.90 6.28
C LEU A 130 1.52 -16.13 6.05
N LEU A 131 1.57 -15.08 5.23
CA LEU A 131 0.41 -14.26 4.90
C LEU A 131 0.42 -13.90 3.42
N GLN A 132 -0.72 -14.07 2.77
CA GLN A 132 -0.91 -13.63 1.39
C GLN A 132 -2.00 -12.58 1.34
N THR A 133 -1.68 -11.39 0.84
CA THR A 133 -2.64 -10.31 0.74
C THR A 133 -2.67 -9.74 -0.66
N SER A 134 -3.87 -9.35 -1.10
CA SER A 134 -4.02 -8.64 -2.36
C SER A 134 -5.09 -7.56 -2.25
N LEU A 135 -4.78 -6.39 -2.79
CA LEU A 135 -5.71 -5.32 -3.03
C LEU A 135 -5.89 -5.21 -4.54
N SER A 136 -7.13 -5.28 -5.01
CA SER A 136 -7.44 -5.11 -6.43
C SER A 136 -8.62 -4.17 -6.62
N GLY A 137 -8.62 -3.47 -7.74
CA GLY A 137 -9.69 -2.54 -8.08
C GLY A 137 -9.72 -2.24 -9.56
N ARG A 138 -10.81 -1.60 -9.99
CA ARG A 138 -10.92 -1.02 -11.32
C ARG A 138 -10.75 0.50 -11.21
N LEU A 139 -9.83 1.04 -11.98
CA LEU A 139 -9.65 2.48 -12.13
C LEU A 139 -10.92 3.07 -12.74
N GLN A 140 -11.36 4.17 -12.14
CA GLN A 140 -12.44 4.98 -12.67
C GLN A 140 -11.95 6.42 -12.74
N PRO A 141 -12.24 7.15 -13.83
CA PRO A 141 -11.98 8.57 -13.88
C PRO A 141 -12.62 9.30 -12.70
N LEU A 142 -11.90 10.28 -12.15
CA LEU A 142 -12.41 11.11 -11.07
C LEU A 142 -13.43 12.11 -11.65
N THR A 143 -14.71 11.73 -11.57
CA THR A 143 -15.84 12.56 -11.96
C THR A 143 -16.67 12.89 -10.74
N ARG A 144 -17.52 13.92 -10.80
CA ARG A 144 -18.46 14.23 -9.72
C ARG A 144 -19.33 13.03 -9.33
N ARG A 145 -19.70 12.20 -10.31
CA ARG A 145 -20.51 11.00 -10.09
C ARG A 145 -19.72 9.92 -9.35
N SER A 146 -18.53 9.55 -9.84
CA SER A 146 -17.71 8.52 -9.20
C SER A 146 -17.25 8.94 -7.80
N ALA A 147 -16.93 10.21 -7.60
CA ALA A 147 -16.59 10.76 -6.29
C ALA A 147 -17.76 10.65 -5.29
N ARG A 148 -18.98 11.02 -5.68
CA ARG A 148 -20.18 10.88 -4.83
C ARG A 148 -20.47 9.43 -4.51
N THR A 149 -20.43 8.54 -5.50
CA THR A 149 -20.64 7.10 -5.29
C THR A 149 -19.62 6.54 -4.30
N ALA A 150 -18.34 6.88 -4.46
CA ALA A 150 -17.30 6.47 -3.53
C ALA A 150 -17.58 7.00 -2.12
N PHE A 151 -17.86 8.29 -1.97
CA PHE A 151 -18.14 8.92 -0.66
C PHE A 151 -19.24 8.18 0.13
N PHE A 152 -20.35 7.81 -0.51
CA PHE A 152 -21.43 7.10 0.18
C PHE A 152 -21.14 5.61 0.40
N ALA A 153 -20.31 4.98 -0.42
CA ALA A 153 -19.92 3.58 -0.25
C ALA A 153 -18.85 3.38 0.86
N MET A 154 -18.00 4.38 1.08
CA MET A 154 -16.85 4.27 2.00
C MET A 154 -17.22 3.97 3.46
N PRO A 155 -18.25 4.59 4.09
CA PRO A 155 -18.64 4.25 5.46
C PRO A 155 -19.01 2.77 5.63
N ALA A 156 -19.73 2.20 4.66
CA ALA A 156 -20.10 0.79 4.67
C ALA A 156 -18.86 -0.12 4.56
N LEU A 157 -17.90 0.25 3.70
CA LEU A 157 -16.63 -0.47 3.54
C LEU A 157 -15.80 -0.46 4.83
N THR A 158 -15.68 0.71 5.48
CA THR A 158 -14.98 0.86 6.75
C THR A 158 -15.61 0.01 7.86
N MET A 159 -16.93 0.09 8.02
CA MET A 159 -17.66 -0.70 9.03
C MET A 159 -17.46 -2.20 8.81
N MET A 160 -17.63 -2.65 7.56
CA MET A 160 -17.45 -4.05 7.17
C MET A 160 -16.03 -4.54 7.49
N LEU A 161 -15.03 -3.71 7.22
CA LEU A 161 -13.63 -4.04 7.46
C LEU A 161 -13.33 -4.20 8.96
N ILE A 162 -13.79 -3.27 9.79
CA ILE A 162 -13.64 -3.33 11.25
C ILE A 162 -14.30 -4.61 11.79
N ILE A 163 -15.55 -4.88 11.40
CA ILE A 163 -16.28 -6.08 11.82
C ILE A 163 -15.49 -7.35 11.43
N ARG A 164 -14.99 -7.40 10.20
CA ARG A 164 -14.22 -8.56 9.71
C ARG A 164 -12.90 -8.75 10.45
N ILE A 165 -12.16 -7.68 10.75
CA ILE A 165 -10.92 -7.75 11.52
C ILE A 165 -11.19 -8.32 12.91
N HIS A 166 -12.19 -7.78 13.62
CA HIS A 166 -12.53 -8.24 14.97
C HIS A 166 -13.03 -9.70 14.95
N TRP A 167 -13.84 -10.07 13.95
CA TRP A 167 -14.31 -11.44 13.78
C TRP A 167 -13.15 -12.42 13.53
N GLN A 168 -12.19 -12.08 12.68
CA GLN A 168 -11.03 -12.93 12.44
C GLN A 168 -10.11 -13.02 13.66
N ALA A 169 -9.89 -11.91 14.37
CA ALA A 169 -9.13 -11.90 15.62
C ALA A 169 -9.79 -12.82 16.67
N LEU A 170 -11.12 -12.76 16.82
CA LEU A 170 -11.86 -13.65 17.72
C LEU A 170 -11.72 -15.12 17.30
N ARG A 171 -11.81 -15.43 16.00
CA ARG A 171 -11.61 -16.80 15.50
C ARG A 171 -10.20 -17.33 15.76
N LEU A 172 -9.18 -16.49 15.61
CA LEU A 172 -7.79 -16.86 15.91
C LEU A 172 -7.61 -17.09 17.42
N ALA A 173 -8.16 -16.21 18.26
CA ALA A 173 -8.12 -16.37 19.72
C ALA A 173 -8.81 -17.66 20.18
N ILE A 174 -9.98 -18.00 19.61
CA ILE A 174 -10.68 -19.26 19.90
C ILE A 174 -9.84 -20.46 19.47
N LYS A 175 -9.12 -20.36 18.35
CA LYS A 175 -8.21 -21.41 17.86
C LYS A 175 -6.89 -21.50 18.64
N ARG A 176 -6.63 -20.61 19.60
CA ARG A 176 -5.39 -20.51 20.39
C ARG A 176 -4.12 -20.52 19.52
N VAL A 177 -4.18 -19.77 18.42
CA VAL A 177 -2.99 -19.40 17.62
C VAL A 177 -2.45 -18.08 18.15
#